data_AF-A0A4Y8RDD6-F1
#
_entry.id   AF-A0A4Y8RDD6-F1
#
_cell.length_a   1.000
_cell.length_b   1.000
_cell.length_c   1.000
_cell.angle_alpha   90.00
_cell.angle_beta   90.00
_cell.angle_gamma   90.00
#
_symmetry.space_group_name_H-M   'P 1'
#
loop_
_entity.id
_entity.type
_entity.pdbx_description
1 polymer ?
#
loop_
_entity_poly.entity_id
_entity_poly.type
_entity_poly.pdbx_seq_one_letter_code
_entity_poly.pdbx_strand_id
1 'polypeptide(L)' 'MSRRLAQQAPAALLARLLVAGVVLLSALSGPALAQVPDHAPGTICFTEHFWCWASPPGIPGNECFCPSIAGPQAGTLG' A
#
# COMPACT_ATOMS: atom_id res chain seq x y z
N MET A 1 10.04 7.23 52.28
CA MET A 1 9.08 7.18 51.14
C MET A 1 9.42 8.27 50.12
N SER A 2 10.41 8.08 49.23
CA SER A 2 10.71 9.10 48.18
C SER A 2 11.47 8.59 46.94
N ARG A 3 11.70 7.28 46.78
CA ARG A 3 12.45 6.74 45.63
C ARG A 3 11.60 6.27 44.46
N ARG A 4 10.26 6.19 44.60
CA ARG A 4 9.39 5.66 43.53
C ARG A 4 9.11 6.64 42.39
N LEU A 5 9.26 7.95 42.60
CA LEU A 5 8.93 8.97 41.59
C LEU A 5 10.03 9.12 40.52
N ALA A 6 11.30 8.91 40.85
CA ALA A 6 12.41 9.03 39.90
C ALA A 6 12.50 7.86 38.90
N GLN A 7 11.92 6.70 39.25
CA GLN A 7 11.97 5.48 38.44
C GLN A 7 10.84 5.40 37.39
N GLN A 8 9.86 6.31 37.40
CA GLN A 8 8.68 6.28 36.52
C GLN A 8 8.83 7.09 35.22
N ALA A 9 9.75 8.06 35.18
CA ALA A 9 9.97 8.90 34.00
C ALA A 9 10.47 8.15 32.74
N PRO A 10 11.44 7.20 32.82
CA PRO A 10 11.97 6.55 31.63
C PRO A 10 10.97 5.58 31.00
N ALA A 11 10.17 4.89 31.83
CA ALA A 11 9.16 3.94 31.36
C ALA A 11 8.02 4.62 30.59
N ALA A 12 7.56 5.78 31.07
CA ALA A 12 6.51 6.56 30.40
C ALA A 12 6.99 7.14 29.06
N LEU A 13 8.25 7.58 28.97
CA LEU A 13 8.84 8.06 27.73
C LEU A 13 9.02 6.94 26.70
N LEU A 14 9.54 5.79 27.11
CA LEU A 14 9.67 4.60 26.27
C LEU A 14 8.31 4.13 25.75
N ALA A 15 7.30 4.06 26.62
CA ALA A 15 5.95 3.68 26.22
C ALA A 15 5.38 4.65 25.16
N ARG A 16 5.59 5.97 25.33
CA ARG A 16 5.16 6.98 24.34
C ARG A 16 5.88 6.83 23.01
N LEU A 17 7.19 6.56 23.02
CA LEU A 17 7.97 6.34 21.80
C LEU A 17 7.53 5.07 21.06
N LEU A 18 7.26 3.99 21.79
CA LEU A 18 6.75 2.75 21.21
C LEU A 18 5.37 2.95 20.58
N VAL A 19 4.46 3.63 21.28
CA VAL A 19 3.13 3.94 20.76
C VAL A 19 3.23 4.83 19.51
N ALA A 20 4.05 5.89 19.55
CA ALA A 20 4.28 6.75 18.40
C ALA A 20 4.88 5.99 17.20
N GLY A 21 5.82 5.08 17.46
CA GLY A 21 6.41 4.22 16.43
C GLY A 21 5.38 3.32 15.76
N VAL A 22 4.53 2.64 16.55
CA VAL A 22 3.46 1.77 16.02
C VAL A 22 2.46 2.56 15.18
N VAL A 23 2.05 3.76 15.62
CA VAL A 23 1.14 4.64 14.86
C VAL A 23 1.77 5.08 13.54
N LEU A 24 3.07 5.39 13.53
CA LEU A 24 3.76 5.82 12.31
C LEU A 24 3.87 4.67 11.30
N LEU A 25 4.24 3.46 11.75
CA LEU A 25 4.35 2.27 10.91
C LEU A 25 3.01 1.87 10.26
N SER A 26 1.90 2.03 10.98
CA SER A 26 0.56 1.73 10.47
C SER A 26 0.03 2.77 9.47
N ALA A 27 0.58 3.99 9.46
CA ALA A 27 0.26 4.98 8.44
C ALA A 27 0.90 4.67 7.07
N LEU A 28 1.95 3.85 7.02
CA LEU A 28 2.65 3.48 5.78
C LEU A 28 2.07 2.24 5.08
N SER A 29 1.16 1.49 5.71
CA SER A 29 0.60 0.25 5.16
C SER A 29 -0.55 0.44 4.16
N GLY A 30 -0.69 1.64 3.57
CA GLY A 30 -1.64 1.86 2.48
C GLY A 30 -1.18 1.14 1.21
N PRO A 31 -2.11 0.64 0.36
CA PRO A 31 -1.74 0.14 -0.95
C PRO A 31 -1.03 1.27 -1.69
N ALA A 32 0.22 1.04 -2.09
CA ALA A 32 0.91 1.90 -3.04
C ALA A 32 0.23 1.71 -4.40
N LEU A 33 -0.98 2.28 -4.55
CA LEU A 33 -1.62 2.43 -5.83
C LEU A 33 -0.70 3.33 -6.64
N ALA A 34 0.20 2.71 -7.42
CA ALA A 34 1.04 3.42 -8.36
C ALA A 34 0.12 4.36 -9.13
N GLN A 35 0.38 5.66 -9.06
CA GLN A 35 -0.49 6.69 -9.62
C GLN A 35 -0.72 6.32 -11.09
N VAL A 36 -1.96 6.02 -11.45
CA VAL A 36 -2.31 5.72 -12.83
C VAL A 36 -2.37 7.07 -13.53
N PRO A 37 -1.56 7.30 -14.58
CA PRO A 37 -1.63 8.54 -15.35
C PRO A 37 -3.01 8.72 -15.98
N ASP A 38 -3.34 9.94 -16.43
CA ASP A 38 -4.52 10.15 -17.27
C ASP A 38 -4.45 9.25 -18.51
N HIS A 39 -5.52 8.50 -18.75
CA HIS A 39 -5.58 7.47 -19.79
C HIS A 39 -7.02 7.34 -20.32
N ALA A 40 -7.16 6.77 -21.51
CA ALA A 40 -8.48 6.45 -22.04
C ALA A 40 -9.02 5.16 -21.38
N PRO A 41 -10.35 5.03 -21.18
CA PRO A 41 -10.93 3.80 -20.66
C PRO A 41 -10.55 2.59 -21.52
N GLY A 42 -10.22 1.48 -20.88
CA GLY A 42 -9.86 0.22 -21.51
C GLY A 42 -8.38 0.10 -21.88
N THR A 43 -7.54 1.06 -21.48
CA THR A 43 -6.10 1.07 -21.80
C THR A 43 -5.22 0.63 -20.62
N ILE A 44 -5.76 0.54 -19.42
CA ILE A 44 -5.03 0.09 -18.23
C ILE A 44 -5.61 -1.23 -17.74
N CYS A 45 -4.73 -2.20 -17.51
CA CYS A 45 -5.09 -3.45 -16.83
C CYS A 45 -4.74 -3.33 -15.34
N PHE A 46 -5.77 -3.29 -14.50
CA PHE A 46 -5.64 -3.23 -13.04
C PHE A 46 -5.58 -4.63 -12.44
N THR A 47 -4.54 -4.90 -11.64
CA THR A 47 -4.42 -6.12 -10.83
C THR A 47 -4.64 -5.79 -9.35
N GLU A 48 -4.54 -6.78 -8.46
CA GLU A 48 -4.67 -6.58 -7.00
C GLU A 48 -3.59 -5.63 -6.43
N HIS A 49 -2.41 -5.58 -7.04
CA HIS A 49 -1.24 -4.91 -6.44
C HIS A 49 -0.60 -3.84 -7.33
N PHE A 50 -0.85 -3.87 -8.65
CA PHE A 50 -0.22 -2.96 -9.61
C PHE A 50 -1.07 -2.85 -10.88
N TRP A 51 -0.61 -2.05 -11.84
CA TRP A 51 -1.22 -1.93 -13.16
C TRP A 51 -0.17 -2.05 -14.27
N CYS A 52 -0.64 -2.37 -15.47
CA CYS A 52 0.16 -2.30 -16.69
C CYS A 52 -0.69 -1.73 -17.84
N TRP A 53 -0.03 -1.24 -18.89
CA TRP A 53 -0.73 -0.88 -20.12
C TRP A 53 -1.30 -2.14 -20.79
N ALA A 54 -2.59 -2.10 -21.10
CA ALA A 54 -3.25 -3.16 -21.84
C ALA A 54 -2.73 -3.22 -23.28
N SER A 55 -2.44 -4.43 -23.76
CA SER A 55 -1.97 -4.66 -25.13
C SER A 55 -2.62 -5.92 -25.71
N PRO A 56 -3.65 -5.78 -26.58
CA PRO A 56 -4.26 -4.52 -27.01
C PRO A 56 -5.17 -3.89 -25.93
N PRO A 57 -5.49 -2.59 -26.03
CA PRO A 57 -6.62 -2.00 -25.31
C PRO A 57 -7.94 -2.71 -25.64
N GLY A 58 -8.92 -2.61 -24.75
CA GLY A 58 -10.19 -3.31 -24.88
C GLY A 58 -11.37 -2.58 -24.26
N ILE A 59 -12.46 -3.31 -24.04
CA ILE A 59 -13.65 -2.77 -23.38
C ILE A 59 -13.38 -2.72 -21.86
N PRO A 60 -13.61 -1.58 -21.18
CA PRO A 60 -13.52 -1.51 -19.72
C PRO A 60 -14.36 -2.60 -19.05
N GLY A 61 -13.82 -3.22 -18.01
CA GLY A 61 -14.44 -4.34 -17.30
C GLY A 61 -14.06 -5.73 -17.84
N ASN A 62 -13.46 -5.83 -19.02
CA ASN A 62 -13.00 -7.12 -19.53
C ASN A 62 -11.75 -7.63 -18.79
N GLU A 63 -11.58 -8.95 -18.78
CA GLU A 63 -10.38 -9.60 -18.27
C GLU A 63 -9.14 -9.20 -19.07
N CYS A 64 -8.02 -9.04 -18.36
CA CYS A 64 -6.71 -8.76 -18.93
C CYS A 64 -5.61 -9.39 -18.08
N PHE A 65 -4.38 -9.39 -18.59
CA PHE A 65 -3.23 -9.94 -17.89
C PHE A 65 -2.04 -8.99 -17.94
N CYS A 66 -1.38 -8.81 -16.79
CA CYS A 66 -0.13 -8.07 -16.71
C CYS A 66 1.08 -8.99 -16.57
N PRO A 67 2.20 -8.71 -17.27
CA PRO A 67 3.43 -9.45 -17.08
C PRO A 67 4.05 -9.15 -15.71
N SER A 68 4.56 -10.17 -15.04
CA SER A 68 5.33 -10.03 -13.80
C SER A 68 6.43 -11.11 -13.72
N ILE A 69 7.36 -10.96 -12.78
CA ILE A 69 8.41 -11.96 -12.52
C ILE A 69 7.81 -13.32 -12.10
N ALA A 70 6.65 -13.30 -11.43
CA ALA A 70 5.93 -14.50 -11.02
C ALA A 70 5.05 -15.11 -12.13
N GLY A 71 5.06 -14.52 -13.33
CA GLY A 71 4.19 -14.88 -14.45
C GLY A 71 3.01 -13.91 -14.65
N PRO A 72 2.10 -14.20 -15.59
CA PRO A 72 0.95 -13.36 -15.88
C PRO A 72 0.05 -13.20 -14.66
N GLN A 73 -0.28 -11.96 -14.32
CA GLN A 73 -1.19 -11.59 -13.23
C GLN A 73 -2.53 -11.20 -13.83
N ALA A 74 -3.61 -11.85 -13.38
CA ALA A 74 -4.95 -11.54 -13.81
C ALA A 74 -5.38 -10.15 -13.34
N GLY A 75 -6.14 -9.46 -14.16
CA GLY A 75 -6.64 -8.13 -13.89
C GLY A 75 -7.92 -7.80 -14.64
N THR A 76 -8.36 -6.56 -14.50
CA THR A 76 -9.54 -6.00 -15.17
C THR A 76 -9.18 -4.70 -15.87
N LEU A 77 -9.68 -4.51 -17.10
CA LEU A 77 -9.49 -3.26 -17.82
C LEU A 77 -10.27 -2.12 -17.14
N GLY A 78 -9.59 -1.02 -16.84
CA GLY A 78 -10.21 0.23 -16.35
C GLY A 78 -10.20 1.31 -17.40
#